data_AF-A0A963JZH9-F1
#
_entry.id   AF-A0A963JZH9-F1
#
_cell.length_a   1.000
_cell.length_b   1.000
_cell.length_c   1.000
_cell.angle_alpha   90.00
_cell.angle_beta   90.00
_cell.angle_gamma   90.00
#
_symmetry.space_group_name_H-M   'P 1'
#
loop_
_entity.id
_entity.type
_entity.pdbx_description
1 polymer ?
#
loop_
_entity_poly.entity_id
_entity_poly.type
_entity_poly.pdbx_seq_one_letter_code
_entity_poly.pdbx_strand_id
1 'polypeptide(L)'
;MATEAVAVARDEGWLARLRRNRVLRRLRQHKLFLTGFALFAVVLVMAVFAPLIAPLPPDEIQFRHRFEPPSLAFPMGTDNFGRDLLSRVVYGARLSLEIGFTVVLLTGIFGTA
;
A
#
# COMPACT_ATOMS: atom_id res chain seq x y z
N MET A 1 7.34 -18.60 -48.29
CA MET A 1 7.11 -17.23 -47.77
C MET A 1 5.84 -17.10 -46.93
N ALA A 2 4.67 -17.60 -47.34
CA ALA A 2 3.44 -17.49 -46.51
C ALA A 2 3.37 -18.44 -45.29
N THR A 3 4.13 -19.55 -45.29
CA THR A 3 4.12 -20.56 -44.23
C THR A 3 4.97 -20.20 -43.00
N GLU A 4 6.00 -19.36 -43.16
CA GLU A 4 6.87 -18.94 -42.05
C GLU A 4 6.21 -17.83 -41.21
N ALA A 5 5.42 -16.94 -41.84
CA ALA A 5 4.70 -15.87 -41.15
C ALA A 5 3.62 -16.40 -40.19
N VAL A 6 2.99 -17.54 -40.51
CA VAL A 6 1.97 -18.19 -39.68
C VAL A 6 2.59 -18.94 -38.48
N ALA A 7 3.84 -19.41 -38.61
CA ALA A 7 4.56 -20.07 -37.52
C ALA A 7 5.03 -19.07 -36.44
N VAL A 8 5.54 -17.90 -36.87
CA VAL A 8 6.02 -16.84 -35.96
C VAL A 8 4.86 -16.23 -35.14
N ALA A 9 3.70 -16.00 -35.76
CA ALA A 9 2.53 -15.45 -35.07
C ALA A 9 1.90 -16.43 -34.05
N ARG A 10 2.16 -17.74 -34.18
CA ARG A 10 1.63 -18.76 -33.27
C ARG A 10 2.43 -18.85 -31.96
N ASP A 11 3.70 -18.46 -31.95
CA ASP A 11 4.61 -18.58 -30.80
C ASP A 11 4.46 -17.44 -29.78
N GLU A 12 4.08 -16.24 -30.23
CA GLU A 12 3.94 -15.05 -29.37
C GLU A 12 2.90 -15.24 -28.26
N GLY A 13 1.79 -15.93 -28.57
CA GLY A 13 0.70 -16.21 -27.62
C GLY A 13 1.02 -17.28 -26.57
N TRP A 14 1.91 -18.24 -26.89
CA TRP A 14 2.31 -19.31 -25.96
C TRP A 14 3.42 -18.86 -25.01
N LEU A 15 4.35 -18.03 -25.47
CA LEU A 15 5.42 -17.45 -24.64
C LEU A 15 4.86 -16.51 -23.55
N ALA A 16 3.81 -15.75 -23.86
CA ALA A 16 3.13 -14.89 -22.88
C ALA A 16 2.47 -15.69 -21.74
N ARG A 17 1.84 -16.83 -22.03
CA ARG A 17 1.19 -17.70 -21.03
C ARG A 17 2.21 -18.52 -20.22
N LEU A 18 3.32 -18.95 -20.84
CA LEU A 18 4.40 -19.71 -20.19
C LEU A 18 5.39 -18.86 -19.37
N ARG A 19 5.43 -17.53 -19.59
CA ARG A 19 6.24 -16.60 -18.79
C ARG A 19 5.56 -16.21 -17.46
N ARG A 20 4.24 -15.99 -17.47
CA ARG A 20 3.49 -15.50 -16.30
C ARG A 20 3.63 -16.39 -15.06
N ASN A 21 3.54 -17.71 -15.24
CA ASN A 21 3.68 -18.66 -14.13
C ASN A 21 5.12 -18.81 -13.63
N ARG A 22 6.13 -18.57 -14.48
CA ARG A 22 7.54 -18.61 -14.08
C ARG A 22 7.95 -17.40 -13.26
N VAL A 23 7.47 -16.20 -13.61
CA VAL A 23 7.75 -14.96 -12.85
C VAL A 23 7.10 -15.00 -11.48
N LEU A 24 5.80 -15.36 -11.39
CA LEU A 24 5.09 -15.51 -10.11
C LEU A 24 5.74 -16.57 -9.21
N ARG A 25 6.15 -17.71 -9.78
CA ARG A 25 6.85 -18.75 -9.03
C ARG A 25 8.20 -18.27 -8.51
N ARG A 26 8.95 -17.52 -9.32
CA ARG A 26 10.26 -16.97 -8.93
C ARG A 26 10.12 -15.89 -7.85
N LEU A 27 9.14 -14.98 -7.98
CA LEU A 27 8.84 -13.96 -6.96
C LEU A 27 8.46 -14.59 -5.62
N ARG A 28 7.62 -15.64 -5.62
CA ARG A 28 7.26 -16.38 -4.38
C ARG A 28 8.42 -17.18 -3.79
N GLN A 29 9.48 -17.45 -4.54
CA GLN A 29 10.68 -18.10 -4.01
C GLN A 29 11.63 -17.11 -3.34
N HIS A 30 11.48 -15.79 -3.57
CA HIS A 30 12.29 -14.77 -2.95
C HIS A 30 11.69 -14.33 -1.61
N LYS A 31 12.29 -14.79 -0.51
CA LYS A 31 11.87 -14.47 0.87
C LYS A 31 11.79 -12.96 1.12
N LEU A 32 12.75 -12.18 0.60
CA LEU A 32 12.77 -10.72 0.77
C LEU A 32 11.58 -10.03 0.07
N PHE A 33 11.20 -10.51 -1.11
CA PHE A 33 10.02 -9.99 -1.81
C PHE A 33 8.75 -10.30 -1.01
N LEU A 34 8.62 -11.52 -0.50
CA LEU A 34 7.47 -11.92 0.30
C LEU A 34 7.33 -11.10 1.59
N THR A 35 8.43 -10.85 2.32
CA THR A 35 8.38 -10.05 3.55
C THR A 35 8.04 -8.60 3.27
N GLY A 36 8.67 -7.99 2.26
CA GLY A 36 8.36 -6.62 1.85
C GLY A 36 6.92 -6.46 1.37
N PHE A 37 6.44 -7.40 0.54
CA PHE A 37 5.07 -7.42 0.07
C PHE A 37 4.07 -7.61 1.22
N ALA A 38 4.35 -8.49 2.17
CA ALA A 38 3.50 -8.69 3.34
C ALA A 38 3.41 -7.43 4.21
N LEU A 39 4.54 -6.78 4.49
CA LEU A 39 4.57 -5.52 5.24
C LEU A 39 3.77 -4.42 4.52
N PHE A 40 3.99 -4.26 3.22
CA PHE A 40 3.24 -3.31 2.42
C PHE A 40 1.74 -3.62 2.40
N ALA A 41 1.36 -4.90 2.26
CA ALA A 41 -0.02 -5.33 2.28
C ALA A 41 -0.71 -5.00 3.61
N VAL A 42 -0.02 -5.17 4.75
CA VAL A 42 -0.55 -4.78 6.06
C VAL A 42 -0.82 -3.28 6.12
N VAL A 43 0.14 -2.45 5.67
CA VAL A 43 -0.03 -0.99 5.65
C VAL A 43 -1.17 -0.58 4.70
N LEU A 44 -1.26 -1.21 3.54
CA LEU A 44 -2.32 -0.95 2.55
C LEU A 44 -3.70 -1.29 3.12
N VAL A 45 -3.85 -2.46 3.75
CA VAL A 45 -5.10 -2.85 4.41
C VAL A 45 -5.44 -1.86 5.53
N MET A 46 -4.47 -1.53 6.39
CA MET A 46 -4.67 -0.55 7.47
C MET A 46 -5.14 0.81 6.95
N ALA A 47 -4.56 1.28 5.84
CA ALA A 47 -4.92 2.55 5.22
C ALA A 47 -6.32 2.54 4.58
N VAL A 48 -6.66 1.47 3.85
CA VAL A 48 -7.97 1.33 3.19
C VAL A 48 -9.09 1.23 4.23
N PHE A 49 -8.86 0.46 5.29
CA PHE A 49 -9.81 0.27 6.38
C PHE A 49 -9.62 1.27 7.53
N ALA A 50 -8.90 2.38 7.29
CA ALA A 50 -8.66 3.42 8.30
C ALA A 50 -9.94 3.90 9.01
N PRO A 51 -11.07 4.15 8.33
CA PRO A 51 -12.31 4.59 8.99
C PRO A 51 -12.94 3.53 9.91
N LEU A 52 -12.60 2.25 9.74
CA LEU A 52 -13.09 1.16 10.58
C LEU A 52 -12.13 0.78 11.70
N ILE A 53 -10.83 1.07 11.53
CA ILE A 53 -9.77 0.71 12.50
C ILE A 53 -9.54 1.82 13.51
N ALA A 54 -9.62 3.09 13.08
CA ALA A 54 -9.37 4.24 13.94
C ALA A 54 -10.50 4.42 14.98
N PRO A 55 -10.20 4.49 16.29
CA PRO A 55 -11.21 4.70 17.32
C PRO A 55 -11.88 6.07 17.24
N LEU A 56 -11.13 7.10 16.86
CA LEU A 56 -11.53 8.51 16.90
C LEU A 56 -11.15 9.23 15.58
N PRO A 57 -11.79 10.35 15.25
CA PRO A 57 -11.34 11.21 14.16
C PRO A 57 -9.89 11.70 14.43
N PRO A 58 -9.00 11.65 13.42
CA PRO A 58 -7.56 11.89 13.61
C PRO A 58 -7.21 13.35 13.92
N ASP A 59 -8.13 14.28 13.64
CA ASP A 59 -8.02 15.72 13.81
C ASP A 59 -8.82 16.25 15.01
N GLU A 60 -9.52 15.39 15.74
CA GLU A 60 -10.30 15.78 16.90
C GLU A 60 -9.41 16.14 18.09
N ILE A 61 -9.45 17.42 18.50
CA ILE A 61 -8.64 17.97 19.58
C ILE A 61 -9.38 17.85 20.91
N GLN A 62 -8.76 17.17 21.88
CA GLN A 62 -9.30 17.02 23.23
C GLN A 62 -8.29 17.51 24.27
N PHE A 63 -8.27 18.82 24.55
CA PHE A 63 -7.29 19.45 25.46
C PHE A 63 -7.21 18.82 26.86
N ARG A 64 -8.28 18.18 27.33
CA ARG A 64 -8.33 17.50 28.63
C ARG A 64 -7.48 16.22 28.66
N HIS A 65 -7.29 15.58 27.52
CA HIS A 65 -6.61 14.30 27.38
C HIS A 65 -5.21 14.49 26.79
N ARG A 66 -4.48 15.53 27.16
CA ARG A 66 -3.15 15.83 26.59
C ARG A 66 -2.06 14.96 27.24
N PHE A 67 -1.19 14.37 26.44
CA PHE A 67 -0.09 13.51 26.90
C PHE A 67 -0.53 12.34 27.78
N GLU A 68 -1.68 11.75 27.47
CA GLU A 68 -2.12 10.54 28.16
C GLU A 68 -1.31 9.33 27.70
N PRO A 69 -0.93 8.44 28.62
CA PRO A 69 -0.28 7.18 28.26
C PRO A 69 -1.25 6.23 27.52
N PRO A 70 -0.73 5.15 26.91
CA PRO A 70 -1.55 4.11 26.30
C PRO A 70 -2.64 3.58 27.24
N SER A 71 -3.88 3.55 26.77
CA SER A 71 -5.07 3.09 27.48
C SER A 71 -6.06 2.40 26.53
N LEU A 72 -7.12 1.80 27.06
CA LEU A 72 -8.17 1.20 26.21
C LEU A 72 -8.90 2.24 25.35
N ALA A 73 -9.01 3.48 25.83
CA ALA A 73 -9.61 4.59 25.08
C ALA A 73 -8.62 5.19 24.05
N PHE A 74 -7.34 5.26 24.41
CA PHE A 74 -6.26 5.76 23.57
C PHE A 74 -5.16 4.69 23.45
N PRO A 75 -5.27 3.70 22.54
CA PRO A 75 -4.37 2.54 22.52
C PRO A 75 -2.89 2.86 22.35
N MET A 76 -2.58 3.99 21.72
CA MET A 76 -1.21 4.51 21.58
C MET A 76 -0.96 5.79 22.40
N GLY A 77 -1.90 6.16 23.26
CA GLY A 77 -1.90 7.42 23.99
C GLY A 77 -2.30 8.61 23.10
N THR A 78 -2.07 9.81 23.65
CA THR A 78 -2.44 11.07 22.98
C THR A 78 -1.26 12.02 22.81
N ASP A 79 -1.39 12.94 21.86
CA ASP A 79 -0.37 13.95 21.60
C ASP A 79 -0.54 15.24 22.44
N ASN A 80 0.25 16.27 22.11
CA ASN A 80 0.21 17.58 22.73
C ASN A 80 -1.08 18.38 22.48
N PHE A 81 -1.99 17.90 21.64
CA PHE A 81 -3.33 18.46 21.46
C PHE A 81 -4.42 17.51 21.99
N GLY A 82 -4.01 16.40 22.62
CA GLY A 82 -4.93 15.37 23.09
C GLY A 82 -5.61 14.59 21.96
N ARG A 83 -5.00 14.55 20.77
CA ARG A 83 -5.49 13.74 19.65
C ARG A 83 -5.04 12.29 19.84
N ASP A 84 -5.89 11.34 19.43
CA ASP A 84 -5.57 9.91 19.49
C ASP A 84 -4.43 9.55 18.52
N LEU A 85 -3.32 9.05 19.06
CA LEU A 85 -2.12 8.77 18.27
C LEU A 85 -2.32 7.60 17.31
N LEU A 86 -3.10 6.59 17.69
CA LEU A 86 -3.38 5.43 16.84
C LEU A 86 -4.11 5.87 15.56
N SER A 87 -5.19 6.64 15.72
CA SER A 87 -5.97 7.20 14.61
C SER A 87 -5.09 8.04 13.70
N ARG A 88 -4.20 8.86 14.26
CA ARG A 88 -3.25 9.66 13.47
C ARG A 88 -2.27 8.81 12.66
N VAL A 89 -1.77 7.70 13.22
CA VAL A 89 -0.88 6.79 12.50
C VAL A 89 -1.61 6.08 11.36
N VAL A 90 -2.82 5.57 11.62
CA VAL A 90 -3.65 4.84 10.64
C VAL A 90 -4.04 5.76 9.48
N TYR A 91 -4.55 6.96 9.76
CA TYR A 91 -4.87 7.96 8.73
C TYR A 91 -3.62 8.53 8.06
N GLY A 92 -2.50 8.64 8.78
CA GLY A 92 -1.21 9.05 8.21
C GLY A 92 -0.69 8.06 7.17
N ALA A 93 -0.89 6.76 7.40
CA ALA A 93 -0.57 5.72 6.40
C ALA A 93 -1.42 5.87 5.14
N ARG A 94 -2.73 6.14 5.28
CA ARG A 94 -3.62 6.43 4.16
C ARG A 94 -3.17 7.64 3.36
N LEU A 95 -2.93 8.76 4.03
CA LEU A 95 -2.47 10.00 3.38
C LEU A 95 -1.13 9.77 2.65
N SER A 96 -0.21 9.03 3.25
CA SER A 96 1.10 8.72 2.65
C SER A 96 0.98 7.90 1.36
N LEU A 97 0.06 6.91 1.33
CA LEU A 97 -0.22 6.11 0.14
C LEU A 97 -0.90 6.94 -0.95
N GLU A 98 -1.86 7.81 -0.59
CA GLU A 98 -2.54 8.71 -1.52
C GLU A 98 -1.54 9.68 -2.18
N ILE A 99 -0.66 10.30 -1.40
CA ILE A 99 0.40 11.18 -1.91
C ILE A 99 1.37 10.40 -2.80
N GLY A 100 1.89 9.27 -2.33
CA GLY A 100 2.85 8.47 -3.10
C GLY A 100 2.28 8.00 -4.43
N PHE A 101 1.03 7.53 -4.44
CA PHE A 101 0.33 7.14 -5.65
C PHE A 101 0.14 8.31 -6.62
N THR A 102 -0.28 9.48 -6.10
CA THR A 102 -0.49 10.68 -6.91
C THR A 102 0.81 11.16 -7.55
N VAL A 103 1.92 11.16 -6.80
CA VAL A 103 3.24 11.54 -7.33
C VAL A 103 3.66 10.60 -8.45
N VAL A 104 3.58 9.28 -8.25
CA VAL A 104 3.95 8.29 -9.29
C VAL A 104 3.12 8.47 -10.55
N LEU A 105 1.81 8.72 -10.41
CA LEU A 105 0.92 8.94 -11.53
C LEU A 105 1.29 10.22 -12.31
N LEU A 106 1.54 11.32 -11.61
CA LEU A 106 1.97 12.57 -12.23
C LEU A 106 3.34 12.43 -12.91
N THR A 107 4.31 11.78 -12.26
CA THR A 107 5.63 11.52 -12.85
C THR A 107 5.51 10.64 -14.08
N GLY A 108 4.65 9.62 -14.07
CA GLY A 108 4.42 8.77 -15.24
C GLY A 108 3.81 9.51 -16.43
N ILE A 109 2.98 10.53 -16.19
CA ILE A 109 2.34 11.33 -17.24
C ILE A 109 3.27 12.43 -17.77
N PHE A 110 3.88 13.20 -16.86
CA PHE A 110 4.64 14.40 -17.21
C PHE A 110 6.14 14.15 -17.33
N GLY A 111 6.68 13.16 -16.61
CA GLY A 111 8.12 12.91 -16.56
C GLY A 111 8.69 12.19 -17.78
N THR A 112 7.83 11.73 -18.69
CA THR A 112 8.25 11.10 -19.96
C THR A 112 8.18 12.04 -21.16
N ALA A 113 7.66 13.28 -20.99
CA ALA A 113 7.60 14.32 -22.02
C ALA A 113 8.86 15.19 -21.97
#